data_AF-A0A524HGU2-F1
#
_entry.id   AF-A0A524HGU2-F1
#
_cell.length_a   1.000
_cell.length_b   1.000
_cell.length_c   1.000
_cell.angle_alpha   90.00
_cell.angle_beta   90.00
_cell.angle_gamma   90.00
#
_symmetry.space_group_name_H-M   'P 1'
#
loop_
_entity.id
_entity.type
_entity.pdbx_description
1 polymer ?
#
loop_
_entity_poly.entity_id
_entity_poly.type
_entity_poly.pdbx_seq_one_letter_code
_entity_poly.pdbx_strand_id
1 'polypeptide(L)'
;MAKMKTYRLDRVMVEQGEAFPAQWTFAGTSMSGTEQWYGVTDGNFPTRNKWEFVLRLPKAAGERIEVRPRSTPKLKVWEELTDRSLTFMRATMPAARGKRYCQVALADPTGQKTKDVIRTDERHLLPKWFEPISHRLRAKESVRRTKGTDGKALVVLVQDADHEMMIRLFFAMKVWVLKEKFSLPE
;
A
#
# COMPACT_ATOMS: atom_id res chain seq x y z
N MET A 1 4.10 3.29 -27.95
CA MET A 1 3.88 3.35 -26.50
C MET A 1 5.24 3.40 -25.81
N ALA A 2 5.49 4.34 -24.91
CA ALA A 2 6.74 4.39 -24.16
C ALA A 2 6.88 3.12 -23.30
N LYS A 3 8.07 2.52 -23.28
CA LYS A 3 8.35 1.33 -22.49
C LYS A 3 8.28 1.71 -21.01
N MET A 4 7.21 1.31 -20.31
CA MET A 4 7.06 1.52 -18.87
C MET A 4 8.30 1.02 -18.13
N LYS A 5 8.82 1.84 -17.22
CA LYS A 5 9.97 1.44 -16.41
C LYS A 5 9.55 0.27 -15.52
N THR A 6 10.34 -0.80 -15.48
CA THR A 6 10.10 -1.91 -14.56
C THR A 6 10.76 -1.59 -13.23
N TYR A 7 9.96 -1.18 -12.25
CA TYR A 7 10.40 -0.97 -10.88
C TYR A 7 10.56 -2.32 -10.16
N ARG A 8 11.50 -2.37 -9.21
CA ARG A 8 11.72 -3.54 -8.37
C ARG A 8 11.44 -3.22 -6.91
N LEU A 9 10.64 -4.06 -6.26
CA LEU A 9 10.27 -3.90 -4.85
C LEU A 9 11.47 -4.05 -3.92
N ASP A 10 12.39 -4.97 -4.23
CA ASP A 10 13.61 -5.21 -3.44
C ASP A 10 14.58 -4.02 -3.45
N ARG A 11 14.44 -3.08 -4.38
CA ARG A 11 15.19 -1.81 -4.40
C ARG A 11 14.61 -0.74 -3.49
N VAL A 12 13.42 -0.94 -2.93
CA VAL A 12 12.90 -0.11 -1.84
C VAL A 12 13.46 -0.67 -0.55
N MET A 13 14.49 -0.01 -0.03
CA MET A 13 15.16 -0.34 1.22
C MET A 13 14.42 0.37 2.36
N VAL A 14 14.10 -0.38 3.42
CA VAL A 14 13.31 0.10 4.55
C VAL A 14 14.12 -0.09 5.81
N GLU A 15 14.35 1.00 6.53
CA GLU A 15 15.11 1.04 7.77
C GLU A 15 14.15 1.40 8.91
N GLN A 16 14.05 0.53 9.91
CA GLN A 16 13.22 0.78 11.08
C GLN A 16 13.82 1.91 11.92
N GLY A 17 13.01 2.91 12.24
CA GLY A 17 13.37 4.02 13.11
C GLY A 17 12.69 3.94 14.48
N GLU A 18 12.38 5.10 15.03
CA GLU A 18 11.77 5.25 16.35
C GLU A 18 10.32 4.78 16.39
N ALA A 19 9.88 4.36 17.58
CA ALA A 19 8.51 4.00 17.86
C ALA A 19 8.05 4.73 19.12
N PHE A 20 6.85 5.30 19.10
CA PHE A 20 6.28 5.98 20.26
C PHE A 20 4.77 5.76 20.39
N PRO A 21 4.25 5.78 21.63
CA PRO A 21 2.81 5.82 21.85
C PRO A 21 2.18 7.05 21.21
N ALA A 22 1.05 6.89 20.55
CA ALA A 22 0.36 7.96 19.86
C ALA A 22 -1.16 7.78 19.91
N GLN A 23 -1.86 8.90 19.67
CA GLN A 23 -3.30 8.93 19.40
C GLN A 23 -3.53 9.63 18.06
N TRP A 24 -4.48 9.13 17.28
CA TRP A 24 -4.81 9.69 15.98
C TRP A 24 -6.28 9.45 15.64
N THR A 25 -6.82 10.24 14.71
CA THR A 25 -8.17 10.01 14.17
C THR A 25 -8.07 9.22 12.87
N PHE A 26 -8.84 8.14 12.75
CA PHE A 26 -9.01 7.39 11.52
C PHE A 26 -10.48 7.29 11.15
N ALA A 27 -10.86 7.78 9.97
CA ALA A 27 -12.25 7.78 9.48
C ALA A 27 -13.25 8.33 10.52
N GLY A 28 -12.88 9.41 11.22
CA GLY A 28 -13.70 10.06 12.25
C GLY A 28 -13.68 9.38 13.63
N THR A 29 -12.98 8.26 13.80
CA THR A 29 -12.85 7.56 15.08
C THR A 29 -11.49 7.82 15.72
N SER A 30 -11.47 8.21 16.99
CA SER A 30 -10.23 8.33 17.76
C SER A 30 -9.64 6.94 18.04
N MET A 31 -8.35 6.79 17.77
CA MET A 31 -7.58 5.56 17.94
C MET A 31 -6.33 5.84 18.78
N SER A 32 -5.85 4.80 19.46
CA SER A 32 -4.59 4.83 20.20
C SER A 32 -3.74 3.61 19.87
N GLY A 33 -2.43 3.76 19.96
CA GLY A 33 -1.47 2.70 19.70
C GLY A 33 -0.06 3.24 19.57
N THR A 34 0.71 2.68 18.64
CA THR A 34 2.10 3.06 18.39
C THR A 34 2.23 3.64 17.00
N GLU A 35 2.87 4.80 16.88
CA GLU A 35 3.43 5.24 15.61
C GLU A 35 4.87 4.72 15.51
N GLN A 36 5.13 3.92 14.50
CA GLN A 36 6.46 3.38 14.20
C GLN A 36 6.96 4.03 12.91
N TRP A 37 8.11 4.69 13.00
CA TRP A 37 8.71 5.40 11.88
C TRP A 37 9.69 4.52 11.13
N TYR A 38 9.86 4.86 9.85
CA TYR A 38 10.78 4.20 8.93
C TYR A 38 11.47 5.21 8.03
N GLY A 39 12.78 5.08 7.90
CA GLY A 39 13.53 5.64 6.78
C GLY A 39 13.38 4.74 5.56
N VAL A 40 13.16 5.30 4.38
CA VAL A 40 12.98 4.51 3.16
C VAL A 40 13.78 5.12 2.01
N THR A 41 14.57 4.28 1.33
CA THR A 41 15.32 4.66 0.14
C THR A 41 14.83 3.85 -1.07
N ASP A 42 14.30 4.53 -2.09
CA ASP A 42 13.90 3.90 -3.36
C ASP A 42 15.07 3.87 -4.35
N GLY A 43 15.84 2.79 -4.33
CA GLY A 43 16.95 2.51 -5.24
C GLY A 43 16.55 2.35 -6.71
N ASN A 44 15.26 2.45 -7.07
CA ASN A 44 14.85 2.57 -8.46
C ASN A 44 15.09 3.98 -9.04
N PHE A 45 15.34 4.98 -8.18
CA PHE A 45 15.67 6.35 -8.57
C PHE A 45 17.09 6.74 -8.12
N PRO A 46 17.89 7.38 -9.00
CA PRO A 46 19.25 7.81 -8.65
C PRO A 46 19.28 9.04 -7.73
N THR A 47 18.22 9.85 -7.75
CA THR A 47 18.06 11.06 -6.92
C THR A 47 16.60 11.18 -6.48
N ARG A 48 16.33 12.04 -5.49
CA ARG A 48 14.97 12.25 -4.93
C ARG A 48 14.32 10.92 -4.53
N ASN A 49 15.07 10.11 -3.80
CA ASN A 49 14.74 8.73 -3.49
C ASN A 49 14.61 8.45 -1.99
N LYS A 50 14.79 9.46 -1.14
CA LYS A 50 14.65 9.34 0.32
C LYS A 50 13.25 9.75 0.77
N TRP A 51 12.65 8.91 1.59
CA TRP A 51 11.29 9.05 2.12
C TRP A 51 11.30 8.74 3.60
N GLU A 52 10.30 9.23 4.32
CA GLU A 52 9.99 8.77 5.67
C GLU A 52 8.57 8.25 5.69
N PHE A 53 8.36 7.13 6.36
CA PHE A 53 7.05 6.52 6.54
C PHE A 53 6.71 6.44 8.02
N VAL A 54 5.41 6.50 8.30
CA VAL A 54 4.84 6.15 9.59
C VAL A 54 3.83 5.03 9.41
N LEU A 55 3.96 4.01 10.24
CA LEU A 55 2.97 2.98 10.43
C LEU A 55 2.26 3.22 11.74
N ARG A 56 0.93 3.33 11.68
CA ARG A 56 0.07 3.43 12.86
C ARG A 56 -0.44 2.05 13.24
N LEU A 57 0.08 1.55 14.34
CA LEU A 57 -0.17 0.22 14.89
C LEU A 57 -1.17 0.35 16.03
N PRO A 58 -2.46 0.05 15.82
CA PRO A 58 -3.47 0.21 16.85
C PRO A 58 -3.28 -0.78 18.01
N LYS A 59 -3.57 -0.34 19.24
CA LYS A 59 -3.47 -1.20 20.44
C LYS A 59 -4.51 -2.34 20.44
N ALA A 60 -5.72 -2.06 19.96
CA ALA A 60 -6.80 -3.04 19.92
C ALA A 60 -6.54 -4.11 18.84
N ALA A 61 -6.59 -5.38 19.25
CA ALA A 61 -6.41 -6.49 18.34
C ALA A 61 -7.52 -6.52 17.27
N GLY A 62 -7.12 -6.62 15.99
CA GLY A 62 -8.05 -6.67 14.86
C GLY A 62 -8.31 -5.34 14.18
N GLU A 63 -7.89 -4.22 14.78
CA GLU A 63 -7.90 -2.92 14.14
C GLU A 63 -6.92 -2.84 12.97
N ARG A 64 -7.19 -1.89 12.07
CA ARG A 64 -6.45 -1.71 10.82
C ARG A 64 -5.11 -0.99 11.04
N ILE A 65 -4.05 -1.47 10.39
CA ILE A 65 -2.78 -0.73 10.31
C ILE A 65 -2.89 0.29 9.18
N GLU A 66 -2.54 1.54 9.46
CA GLU A 66 -2.38 2.58 8.44
C GLU A 66 -0.88 2.73 8.10
N VAL A 67 -0.57 2.74 6.81
CA VAL A 67 0.77 3.00 6.27
C VAL A 67 0.69 4.26 5.42
N ARG A 68 1.47 5.28 5.76
CA ARG A 68 1.50 6.55 5.03
C ARG A 68 2.89 7.17 5.04
N PRO A 69 3.25 7.95 4.02
CA PRO A 69 4.46 8.74 4.07
C PRO A 69 4.28 9.89 5.06
N ARG A 70 5.32 10.11 5.86
CA ARG A 70 5.48 11.28 6.73
C ARG A 70 6.09 12.43 5.93
N SER A 71 7.06 12.12 5.08
CA SER A 71 7.69 13.07 4.16
C SER A 71 7.97 12.41 2.82
N THR A 72 7.96 13.21 1.76
CA THR A 72 8.20 12.76 0.38
C THR A 72 9.31 13.60 -0.25
N PRO A 73 10.06 13.05 -1.22
CA PRO A 73 10.98 13.86 -2.01
C PRO A 73 10.25 15.02 -2.68
N LYS A 74 10.90 16.19 -2.73
CA LYS A 74 10.36 17.40 -3.38
C LYS A 74 10.20 17.22 -4.88
N LEU A 75 9.07 16.66 -5.29
CA LEU A 75 8.68 16.41 -6.68
C LEU A 75 7.17 16.61 -6.80
N LYS A 76 6.74 17.47 -7.73
CA LYS A 76 5.33 17.87 -7.91
C LYS A 76 4.35 16.69 -7.98
N VAL A 77 4.72 15.61 -8.66
CA VAL A 77 3.87 14.41 -8.81
C VAL A 77 3.64 13.63 -7.50
N TRP A 78 4.39 13.95 -6.44
CA TRP A 78 4.34 13.29 -5.13
C TRP A 78 3.92 14.22 -3.99
N GLU A 79 3.53 15.46 -4.31
CA GLU A 79 3.21 16.50 -3.32
C GLU A 79 2.03 16.09 -2.41
N GLU A 80 1.00 15.49 -2.98
CA GLU A 80 -0.20 15.04 -2.24
C GLU A 80 -0.04 13.63 -1.62
N LEU A 81 1.12 12.97 -1.77
CA LEU A 81 1.25 11.60 -1.27
C LEU A 81 1.23 11.54 0.26
N THR A 82 1.59 12.62 0.96
CA THR A 82 1.47 12.73 2.42
C THR A 82 0.04 12.61 2.91
N ASP A 83 -0.96 12.89 2.08
CA ASP A 83 -2.39 12.80 2.43
C ASP A 83 -3.00 11.44 2.09
N ARG A 84 -2.23 10.57 1.43
CA ARG A 84 -2.67 9.24 1.02
C ARG A 84 -2.13 8.18 1.96
N SER A 85 -2.92 7.14 2.21
CA SER A 85 -2.50 5.99 3.00
C SER A 85 -2.94 4.67 2.37
N LEU A 86 -2.25 3.59 2.76
CA LEU A 86 -2.74 2.23 2.63
C LEU A 86 -3.24 1.74 3.98
N THR A 87 -4.27 0.91 3.94
CA THR A 87 -4.89 0.35 5.13
C THR A 87 -4.85 -1.17 5.06
N PHE A 88 -4.32 -1.79 6.11
CA PHE A 88 -4.13 -3.23 6.22
C PHE A 88 -5.07 -3.82 7.27
N MET A 89 -6.07 -4.53 6.80
CA MET A 89 -7.08 -5.19 7.61
C MET A 89 -6.63 -6.60 7.98
N ARG A 90 -7.04 -7.09 9.15
CA ARG A 90 -6.80 -8.48 9.54
C ARG A 90 -7.62 -9.42 8.64
N ALA A 91 -6.99 -10.47 8.14
CA ALA A 91 -7.68 -11.55 7.45
C ALA A 91 -8.40 -12.46 8.48
N THR A 92 -9.59 -12.93 8.13
CA THR A 92 -10.44 -13.73 9.03
C THR A 92 -10.69 -15.15 8.53
N MET A 93 -10.42 -15.43 7.25
CA MET A 93 -10.56 -16.77 6.70
C MET A 93 -9.44 -17.70 7.22
N PRO A 94 -9.72 -18.98 7.49
CA PRO A 94 -8.74 -19.91 8.09
C PRO A 94 -7.40 -19.97 7.35
N ALA A 95 -7.41 -20.05 6.02
CA ALA A 95 -6.21 -20.13 5.18
C ALA A 95 -5.32 -18.86 5.21
N ALA A 96 -5.88 -17.74 5.70
CA ALA A 96 -5.20 -16.44 5.79
C ALA A 96 -5.05 -15.96 7.24
N ARG A 97 -5.31 -16.81 8.23
CA ARG A 97 -5.23 -16.45 9.65
C ARG A 97 -3.83 -15.95 10.02
N GLY A 98 -3.76 -14.94 10.88
CA GLY A 98 -2.50 -14.32 11.32
C GLY A 98 -1.90 -13.33 10.32
N LYS A 99 -2.52 -13.16 9.15
CA LYS A 99 -2.07 -12.25 8.10
C LYS A 99 -2.94 -11.01 8.03
N ARG A 100 -2.44 -10.00 7.33
CA ARG A 100 -3.18 -8.79 6.95
C ARG A 100 -3.30 -8.69 5.45
N TYR A 101 -4.30 -7.93 5.00
CA TYR A 101 -4.47 -7.64 3.60
C TYR A 101 -4.81 -6.18 3.36
N CYS A 102 -4.40 -5.66 2.20
CA CYS A 102 -4.85 -4.39 1.66
C CYS A 102 -5.47 -4.61 0.29
N GLN A 103 -6.42 -3.75 -0.11
CA GLN A 103 -6.93 -3.76 -1.48
C GLN A 103 -5.85 -3.25 -2.43
N VAL A 104 -5.74 -3.88 -3.60
CA VAL A 104 -4.94 -3.35 -4.70
C VAL A 104 -5.69 -2.16 -5.28
N ALA A 105 -5.29 -0.96 -4.88
CA ALA A 105 -5.93 0.28 -5.31
C ALA A 105 -4.89 1.24 -5.87
N LEU A 106 -4.81 1.34 -7.19
CA LEU A 106 -3.82 2.16 -7.88
C LEU A 106 -4.20 3.63 -7.75
N ALA A 107 -3.24 4.53 -7.52
CA ALA A 107 -3.51 5.97 -7.56
C ALA A 107 -3.98 6.36 -8.97
N ASP A 108 -4.98 7.22 -9.07
CA ASP A 108 -5.37 7.78 -10.35
C ASP A 108 -4.42 8.95 -10.69
N PRO A 109 -3.64 8.87 -11.79
CA PRO A 109 -2.74 9.95 -12.20
C PRO A 109 -3.46 11.14 -12.84
N THR A 110 -4.73 11.01 -13.23
CA THR A 110 -5.52 12.09 -13.82
C THR A 110 -6.09 13.06 -12.79
N GLY A 111 -6.27 12.58 -11.55
CA GLY A 111 -6.89 13.32 -10.46
C GLY A 111 -8.42 13.38 -10.50
N GLN A 112 -9.07 12.72 -11.46
CA GLN A 112 -10.54 12.66 -11.52
C GLN A 112 -11.13 11.81 -10.39
N LYS A 113 -10.38 10.79 -9.95
CA LYS A 113 -10.67 9.93 -8.80
C LYS A 113 -9.47 9.94 -7.86
N THR A 114 -9.67 9.39 -6.67
CA THR A 114 -8.56 9.20 -5.71
C THR A 114 -7.74 7.94 -6.03
N LYS A 115 -8.41 6.90 -6.54
CA LYS A 115 -7.83 5.59 -6.85
C LYS A 115 -8.77 4.72 -7.70
N ASP A 116 -8.19 3.75 -8.40
CA ASP A 116 -8.92 2.65 -9.04
C ASP A 116 -8.68 1.35 -8.28
N VAL A 117 -9.76 0.71 -7.81
CA VAL A 117 -9.70 -0.57 -7.08
C VAL A 117 -9.73 -1.70 -8.09
N ILE A 118 -8.64 -2.47 -8.11
CA ILE A 118 -8.46 -3.57 -9.05
C ILE A 118 -9.30 -4.76 -8.64
N ARG A 119 -9.94 -5.40 -9.61
CA ARG A 119 -10.72 -6.62 -9.45
C ARG A 119 -9.90 -7.85 -9.84
N THR A 120 -10.40 -9.03 -9.48
CA THR A 120 -9.71 -10.30 -9.74
C THR A 120 -9.55 -10.62 -11.22
N ASP A 121 -10.55 -10.28 -12.04
CA ASP A 121 -10.54 -10.37 -13.50
C ASP A 121 -9.54 -9.38 -14.13
N GLU A 122 -9.31 -8.23 -13.51
CA GLU A 122 -8.36 -7.19 -13.96
C GLU A 122 -6.91 -7.45 -13.54
N ARG A 123 -6.62 -8.55 -12.82
CA ARG A 123 -5.27 -8.86 -12.31
C ARG A 123 -4.19 -8.81 -13.39
N HIS A 124 -4.52 -9.21 -14.61
CA HIS A 124 -3.60 -9.25 -15.75
C HIS A 124 -3.22 -7.86 -16.29
N LEU A 125 -3.98 -6.81 -15.92
CA LEU A 125 -3.73 -5.42 -16.29
C LEU A 125 -2.73 -4.74 -15.34
N LEU A 126 -2.32 -5.41 -14.25
CA LEU A 126 -1.39 -4.83 -13.31
C LEU A 126 -0.03 -4.55 -13.97
N PRO A 127 0.65 -3.44 -13.59
CA PRO A 127 2.02 -3.19 -14.01
C PRO A 127 2.95 -4.35 -13.67
N LYS A 128 3.97 -4.57 -14.51
CA LYS A 128 4.95 -5.67 -14.36
C LYS A 128 5.66 -5.70 -12.99
N TRP A 129 5.76 -4.56 -12.30
CA TRP A 129 6.33 -4.52 -10.96
C TRP A 129 5.50 -5.24 -9.88
N PHE A 130 4.28 -5.68 -10.20
CA PHE A 130 3.49 -6.59 -9.36
C PHE A 130 3.83 -8.07 -9.56
N GLU A 131 4.52 -8.46 -10.63
CA GLU A 131 4.86 -9.87 -10.92
C GLU A 131 5.55 -10.57 -9.73
N PRO A 132 6.55 -9.98 -9.04
CA PRO A 132 7.23 -10.64 -7.92
C PRO A 132 6.30 -10.97 -6.73
N ILE A 133 5.22 -10.20 -6.56
CA ILE A 133 4.24 -10.39 -5.48
C ILE A 133 2.92 -11.01 -5.96
N SER A 134 2.87 -11.46 -7.21
CA SER A 134 1.68 -12.07 -7.80
C SER A 134 1.18 -13.27 -6.99
N HIS A 135 2.09 -14.03 -6.38
CA HIS A 135 1.78 -15.14 -5.47
C HIS A 135 1.09 -14.72 -4.16
N ARG A 136 1.10 -13.42 -3.81
CA ARG A 136 0.41 -12.83 -2.64
C ARG A 136 -0.98 -12.28 -2.98
N LEU A 137 -1.32 -12.18 -4.26
CA LEU A 137 -2.59 -11.64 -4.73
C LEU A 137 -3.72 -12.64 -4.52
N ARG A 138 -4.84 -12.19 -3.97
CA ARG A 138 -6.01 -13.01 -3.64
C ARG A 138 -7.30 -12.28 -3.99
N ALA A 139 -8.38 -13.02 -4.19
CA ALA A 139 -9.73 -12.46 -4.13
C ALA A 139 -10.04 -12.08 -2.67
N LYS A 140 -10.71 -10.94 -2.43
CA LYS A 140 -11.04 -10.48 -1.07
C LYS A 140 -11.85 -11.51 -0.29
N GLU A 141 -12.80 -12.18 -0.95
CA GLU A 141 -13.64 -13.22 -0.34
C GLU A 141 -12.83 -14.41 0.22
N SER A 142 -11.65 -14.70 -0.35
CA SER A 142 -10.78 -15.78 0.12
C SER A 142 -10.02 -15.44 1.41
N VAL A 143 -9.99 -14.17 1.82
CA VAL A 143 -9.25 -13.71 3.00
C VAL A 143 -10.16 -13.12 4.09
N ARG A 144 -11.35 -12.65 3.73
CA ARG A 144 -12.36 -12.14 4.67
C ARG A 144 -13.76 -12.39 4.11
N ARG A 145 -14.72 -12.76 4.98
CA ARG A 145 -16.14 -12.79 4.61
C ARG A 145 -16.58 -11.40 4.12
N THR A 146 -17.09 -11.34 2.90
CA THR A 146 -17.63 -10.14 2.25
C THR A 146 -19.11 -10.34 1.94
N LYS A 147 -19.89 -9.25 1.91
CA LYS A 147 -21.25 -9.23 1.36
C LYS A 147 -21.25 -8.43 0.05
N GLY A 148 -22.06 -8.84 -0.92
CA GLY A 148 -22.17 -8.16 -2.22
C GLY A 148 -20.96 -8.34 -3.15
N THR A 149 -20.76 -7.40 -4.07
CA THR A 149 -19.75 -7.48 -5.14
C THR A 149 -18.31 -7.18 -4.69
N ASP A 150 -18.14 -6.69 -3.47
CA ASP A 150 -16.83 -6.36 -2.86
C ASP A 150 -15.91 -7.59 -2.71
N GLY A 151 -16.46 -8.81 -2.73
CA GLY A 151 -15.68 -10.05 -2.73
C GLY A 151 -14.73 -10.20 -3.92
N LYS A 152 -15.07 -9.59 -5.06
CA LYS A 152 -14.28 -9.63 -6.31
C LYS A 152 -13.11 -8.65 -6.33
N ALA A 153 -12.95 -7.80 -5.31
CA ALA A 153 -11.79 -6.93 -5.21
C ALA A 153 -10.51 -7.77 -5.07
N LEU A 154 -9.46 -7.36 -5.79
CA LEU A 154 -8.13 -7.93 -5.66
C LEU A 154 -7.45 -7.36 -4.41
N VAL A 155 -6.85 -8.23 -3.61
CA VAL A 155 -6.13 -7.86 -2.39
C VAL A 155 -4.72 -8.45 -2.39
N VAL A 156 -3.80 -7.80 -1.68
CA VAL A 156 -2.48 -8.35 -1.39
C VAL A 156 -2.44 -8.84 0.05
N LEU A 157 -2.03 -10.08 0.26
CA LEU A 157 -1.87 -10.68 1.58
C LEU A 157 -0.42 -10.55 2.07
N VAL A 158 -0.22 -10.07 3.29
CA VAL A 158 1.10 -9.86 3.94
C VAL A 158 1.09 -10.41 5.36
N GLN A 159 2.27 -10.75 5.90
CA GLN A 159 2.37 -11.10 7.31
C GLN A 159 2.12 -9.86 8.17
N ASP A 160 1.62 -10.07 9.39
CA ASP A 160 1.31 -8.97 10.33
C ASP A 160 2.53 -8.07 10.60
N ALA A 161 3.71 -8.67 10.76
CA ALA A 161 4.96 -7.98 11.03
C ALA A 161 5.76 -7.55 9.78
N ASP A 162 5.27 -7.83 8.56
CA ASP A 162 5.98 -7.53 7.30
C ASP A 162 5.77 -6.07 6.87
N HIS A 163 6.19 -5.15 7.74
CA HIS A 163 6.08 -3.70 7.56
C HIS A 163 6.83 -3.20 6.32
N GLU A 164 7.96 -3.82 6.01
CA GLU A 164 8.73 -3.58 4.79
C GLU A 164 7.90 -3.83 3.53
N MET A 165 7.20 -4.97 3.44
CA MET A 165 6.29 -5.21 2.32
C MET A 165 5.11 -4.24 2.33
N MET A 166 4.56 -3.89 3.49
CA MET A 166 3.46 -2.90 3.56
C MET A 166 3.86 -1.55 2.95
N ILE A 167 5.08 -1.08 3.24
CA ILE A 167 5.66 0.14 2.64
C ILE A 167 5.90 -0.06 1.15
N ARG A 168 6.51 -1.16 0.73
CA ARG A 168 6.75 -1.49 -0.69
C ARG A 168 5.46 -1.49 -1.52
N LEU A 169 4.35 -1.94 -0.95
CA LEU A 169 3.05 -1.88 -1.60
C LEU A 169 2.55 -0.44 -1.80
N PHE A 170 2.88 0.48 -0.89
CA PHE A 170 2.61 1.90 -1.09
C PHE A 170 3.34 2.42 -2.33
N PHE A 171 4.61 2.04 -2.52
CA PHE A 171 5.37 2.40 -3.72
C PHE A 171 4.72 1.83 -4.99
N ALA A 172 4.40 0.53 -4.98
CA ALA A 172 3.79 -0.18 -6.10
C ALA A 172 2.44 0.41 -6.54
N MET A 173 1.61 0.82 -5.59
CA MET A 173 0.24 1.27 -5.84
C MET A 173 0.12 2.78 -6.03
N LYS A 174 1.03 3.58 -5.45
CA LYS A 174 0.92 5.04 -5.42
C LYS A 174 2.10 5.70 -6.11
N VAL A 175 3.31 5.51 -5.58
CA VAL A 175 4.50 6.27 -6.00
C VAL A 175 4.82 6.04 -7.48
N TRP A 176 4.93 4.78 -7.90
CA TRP A 176 5.31 4.43 -9.26
C TRP A 176 4.18 4.64 -10.26
N VAL A 177 2.93 4.41 -9.83
CA VAL A 177 1.75 4.68 -10.64
C VAL A 177 1.67 6.16 -11.01
N LEU A 178 1.79 7.06 -10.03
CA LEU A 178 1.80 8.50 -10.29
C LEU A 178 3.02 8.92 -11.12
N LYS A 179 4.21 8.37 -10.82
CA LYS A 179 5.44 8.71 -11.54
C LYS A 179 5.40 8.35 -13.03
N GLU A 180 4.83 7.20 -13.36
CA GLU A 180 4.69 6.72 -14.75
C GLU A 180 3.40 7.22 -15.42
N LYS A 181 2.52 7.90 -14.67
CA LYS A 181 1.16 8.23 -15.11
C LYS A 181 0.41 6.99 -15.62
N PHE A 182 0.57 5.87 -14.92
CA PHE A 182 -0.07 4.61 -15.29
C PHE A 182 -1.57 4.68 -15.04
N SER A 183 -2.36 4.33 -16.05
CA SER A 183 -3.80 4.15 -15.97
C SER A 183 -4.17 2.77 -16.53
N LEU A 184 -5.29 2.20 -16.07
CA LEU A 184 -5.84 1.02 -16.71
C LEU A 184 -6.30 1.38 -18.13
N PRO A 185 -6.19 0.44 -19.09
CA PRO A 185 -6.83 0.61 -20.39
C PRO A 185 -8.35 0.66 -20.22
N GLU A 186 -9.01 1.49 -21.04
CA GLU A 186 -10.47 1.58 -21.13
C GLU A 186 -11.10 0.32 -21.74
#